data_AF-A0A496RJV5-F1
#
_entry.id   AF-A0A496RJV5-F1
#
_cell.length_a   1.000
_cell.length_b   1.000
_cell.length_c   1.000
_cell.angle_alpha   90.00
_cell.angle_beta   90.00
_cell.angle_gamma   90.00
#
_symmetry.space_group_name_H-M   'P 1'
#
loop_
_entity.id
_entity.type
_entity.pdbx_description
1 polymer ?
#
loop_
_entity_poly.entity_id
_entity_poly.type
_entity_poly.pdbx_seq_one_letter_code
_entity_poly.pdbx_strand_id
1 'polypeptide(L)'
;MKKREFKGANQWLVRYRRRKLGVKKYLYGEIKKHKAWIRIQVIKNYGTKCELYRYKLTIDTHHILPKNKGGLHGIDNLMIVCPNCHALITRKYLTLKSRENIPEIRKKLVQLQKSSYPYLG
;
A
#
# COMPACT_ATOMS: atom_id res chain seq x y z
N MET A 1 5.89 -27.80 27.36
CA MET A 1 5.33 -27.54 26.01
C MET A 1 6.17 -28.27 24.97
N LYS A 2 5.64 -29.30 24.28
CA LYS A 2 6.39 -30.01 23.22
C LYS A 2 6.48 -29.11 21.97
N LYS A 3 7.71 -28.78 21.53
CA LYS A 3 7.97 -28.11 20.25
C LYS A 3 7.46 -29.03 19.12
N ARG A 4 6.41 -28.64 18.40
CA ARG A 4 5.99 -29.31 17.17
C ARG A 4 7.00 -28.97 16.08
N GLU A 5 8.02 -29.82 15.91
CA GLU A 5 8.91 -29.75 14.77
C GLU A 5 8.11 -30.13 13.50
N PHE A 6 7.97 -29.18 12.57
CA PHE A 6 7.36 -29.43 11.26
C PHE A 6 8.31 -30.26 10.37
N LYS A 7 8.49 -31.53 10.71
CA LYS A 7 9.18 -32.52 9.86
C LYS A 7 8.30 -32.78 8.63
N GLY A 8 8.64 -32.18 7.49
CA GLY A 8 7.99 -32.51 6.20
C GLY A 8 7.84 -31.38 5.18
N ALA A 9 8.21 -30.14 5.49
CA ALA A 9 8.13 -29.05 4.52
C ALA A 9 9.37 -29.00 3.61
N ASN A 10 9.44 -29.88 2.60
CA ASN A 10 10.44 -29.76 1.52
C ASN A 10 10.16 -28.49 0.69
N GLN A 11 11.21 -27.77 0.25
CA GLN A 11 11.10 -26.57 -0.59
C GLN A 11 10.23 -26.82 -1.84
N TRP A 12 10.29 -28.01 -2.43
CA TRP A 12 9.41 -28.41 -3.53
C TRP A 12 7.94 -28.44 -3.10
N LEU A 13 7.63 -29.04 -1.95
CA LEU A 13 6.27 -29.11 -1.39
C LEU A 13 5.72 -27.71 -1.09
N VAL A 14 6.57 -26.80 -0.59
CA VAL A 14 6.23 -25.39 -0.37
C VAL A 14 5.96 -24.66 -1.69
N ARG A 15 6.81 -24.85 -2.70
CA ARG A 15 6.64 -24.26 -4.04
C ARG A 15 5.38 -24.80 -4.74
N TYR A 16 5.16 -26.11 -4.69
CA TYR A 16 3.97 -26.78 -5.23
C TYR A 16 2.71 -26.29 -4.54
N ARG A 17 2.67 -26.27 -3.19
CA ARG A 17 1.53 -25.71 -2.44
C ARG A 17 1.31 -24.24 -2.77
N ARG A 18 2.34 -23.40 -2.85
CA ARG A 18 2.19 -21.99 -3.26
C ARG A 18 1.65 -21.86 -4.69
N ARG A 19 2.03 -22.74 -5.61
CA ARG A 19 1.56 -22.72 -7.00
C ARG A 19 0.12 -23.26 -7.09
N LYS A 20 -0.17 -24.46 -6.59
CA LYS A 20 -1.50 -25.10 -6.64
C LYS A 20 -2.54 -24.45 -5.72
N LEU A 21 -2.21 -24.23 -4.44
CA LEU A 21 -3.11 -23.55 -3.49
C LEU A 21 -3.12 -22.04 -3.67
N GLY A 22 -2.04 -21.43 -4.20
CA GLY A 22 -2.07 -20.05 -4.65
C GLY A 22 -3.07 -19.89 -5.79
N VAL A 23 -2.95 -20.70 -6.86
CA VAL A 23 -3.91 -20.74 -7.97
C VAL A 23 -5.34 -20.99 -7.48
N LYS A 24 -5.57 -21.95 -6.57
CA LYS A 24 -6.89 -22.15 -5.92
C LYS A 24 -7.35 -20.94 -5.08
N LYS A 25 -6.44 -20.24 -4.40
CA LYS A 25 -6.71 -19.00 -3.66
C LYS A 25 -7.06 -17.83 -4.60
N TYR A 26 -6.51 -17.81 -5.82
CA TYR A 26 -6.84 -16.83 -6.87
C TYR A 26 -8.13 -17.17 -7.63
N LEU A 27 -8.49 -18.46 -7.75
CA LEU A 27 -9.67 -18.95 -8.50
C LEU A 27 -10.94 -19.13 -7.65
N TYR A 28 -10.84 -19.61 -6.41
CA TYR A 28 -12.00 -20.08 -5.62
C TYR A 28 -12.36 -19.22 -4.40
N GLY A 29 -11.49 -18.31 -3.97
CA GLY A 29 -11.86 -17.32 -2.96
C GLY A 29 -12.49 -16.13 -3.67
N GLU A 30 -13.80 -15.89 -3.47
CA GLU A 30 -14.56 -14.76 -4.00
C GLU A 30 -13.65 -13.65 -4.53
N ILE A 31 -13.56 -13.49 -5.86
CA ILE A 31 -12.62 -12.57 -6.54
C ILE A 31 -12.59 -11.17 -5.88
N LYS A 32 -13.73 -10.74 -5.32
CA LYS A 32 -13.95 -9.50 -4.56
C LYS A 32 -13.12 -9.36 -3.26
N LYS A 33 -12.72 -10.46 -2.61
CA LYS A 33 -11.92 -10.47 -1.36
C LYS A 33 -10.40 -10.45 -1.60
N HIS A 34 -9.96 -10.57 -2.85
CA HIS A 34 -8.54 -10.71 -3.14
C HIS A 34 -7.81 -9.35 -3.09
N LYS A 35 -6.65 -9.27 -2.41
CA LYS A 35 -5.86 -8.04 -2.26
C LYS A 35 -5.51 -7.37 -3.59
N ALA A 36 -5.18 -8.17 -4.60
CA ALA A 36 -4.85 -7.65 -5.93
C ALA A 36 -6.09 -7.03 -6.61
N TRP A 37 -7.27 -7.65 -6.44
CA TRP A 37 -8.51 -7.11 -6.98
C TRP A 37 -8.85 -5.77 -6.30
N ILE A 38 -8.74 -5.71 -4.97
CA ILE A 38 -8.96 -4.48 -4.20
C ILE A 38 -8.02 -3.36 -4.65
N ARG A 39 -6.73 -3.66 -4.88
CA ARG A 39 -5.78 -2.68 -5.45
C ARG A 39 -6.19 -2.15 -6.81
N ILE A 40 -6.67 -3.03 -7.71
CA ILE A 40 -7.17 -2.62 -9.02
C ILE A 40 -8.39 -1.71 -8.86
N GLN A 41 -9.32 -2.04 -7.95
CA GLN A 41 -10.50 -1.19 -7.69
C GLN A 41 -10.11 0.18 -7.13
N VAL A 42 -9.15 0.24 -6.21
CA VAL A 42 -8.61 1.50 -5.67
C VAL A 42 -8.06 2.37 -6.81
N ILE A 43 -7.25 1.79 -7.70
CA ILE A 43 -6.70 2.49 -8.88
C ILE A 43 -7.81 2.97 -9.83
N LYS A 44 -8.87 2.19 -10.01
CA LYS A 44 -10.03 2.59 -10.82
C LYS A 44 -10.80 3.76 -10.18
N ASN A 45 -10.99 3.73 -8.86
CA ASN A 45 -11.81 4.72 -8.15
C ASN A 45 -11.09 6.07 -7.97
N TYR A 46 -9.80 6.04 -7.63
CA TYR A 46 -9.03 7.26 -7.30
C TYR A 46 -8.07 7.68 -8.42
N GLY A 47 -7.99 6.89 -9.48
CA GLY A 47 -7.23 7.17 -10.69
C GLY A 47 -5.75 6.81 -10.61
N THR A 48 -4.97 7.24 -11.59
CA THR A 48 -3.56 6.88 -11.71
C THR A 48 -2.60 7.94 -11.18
N LYS A 49 -3.08 8.89 -10.38
CA LYS A 49 -2.28 10.03 -9.89
C LYS A 49 -2.12 9.93 -8.38
N CYS A 50 -0.92 10.25 -7.89
CA CYS A 50 -0.64 10.37 -6.47
C CYS A 50 -1.56 11.43 -5.84
N GLU A 51 -2.24 11.07 -4.75
CA GLU A 51 -3.14 11.98 -4.06
C GLU A 51 -2.41 13.12 -3.37
N LEU A 52 -1.12 12.98 -3.09
CA LEU A 52 -0.32 14.02 -2.48
C LEU A 52 0.28 14.95 -3.55
N TYR A 53 1.14 14.43 -4.42
CA TYR A 53 1.91 15.26 -5.37
C TYR A 53 1.39 15.28 -6.82
N ARG A 54 0.28 14.58 -7.12
CA ARG A 54 -0.28 14.41 -8.48
C ARG A 54 0.65 13.74 -9.51
N TYR A 55 1.78 13.18 -9.07
CA TYR A 55 2.67 12.35 -9.90
C TYR A 55 1.94 11.14 -10.50
N LYS A 56 2.18 10.82 -11.78
CA LYS A 56 1.41 9.81 -12.55
C LYS A 56 2.23 8.59 -13.00
N LEU A 57 3.57 8.66 -13.02
CA LEU A 57 4.39 7.66 -13.71
C LEU A 57 4.37 6.29 -13.00
N THR A 58 4.57 6.30 -11.68
CA THR A 58 4.56 5.10 -10.83
C THR A 58 3.74 5.37 -9.58
N ILE A 59 2.91 4.42 -9.21
CA ILE A 59 1.92 4.56 -8.15
C ILE A 59 1.82 3.26 -7.35
N ASP A 60 1.82 3.44 -6.04
CA ASP A 60 1.68 2.42 -5.02
C ASP A 60 0.43 2.67 -4.19
N THR A 61 -0.01 1.62 -3.50
CA THR A 61 -1.17 1.65 -2.61
C THR A 61 -0.71 1.62 -1.16
N HIS A 62 -1.15 2.60 -0.37
CA HIS A 62 -0.84 2.72 1.06
C HIS A 62 -2.09 2.61 1.92
N HIS A 63 -1.95 2.06 3.13
CA HIS A 63 -3.03 2.03 4.13
C HIS A 63 -3.06 3.35 4.90
N ILE A 64 -4.18 4.07 4.90
CA ILE A 64 -4.36 5.29 5.70
C ILE A 64 -4.28 4.94 7.19
N LEU A 65 -5.12 4.01 7.63
CA LEU A 65 -4.99 3.35 8.92
C LEU A 65 -4.15 2.08 8.74
N PRO A 66 -2.95 1.99 9.33
CA PRO A 66 -2.09 0.83 9.15
C PRO A 66 -2.71 -0.43 9.82
N LYS A 67 -2.34 -1.60 9.29
CA LYS A 67 -2.91 -2.89 9.74
C LYS A 67 -2.67 -3.21 11.20
N ASN A 68 -1.53 -2.77 11.75
CA ASN A 68 -1.21 -2.94 13.17
C ASN A 68 -2.16 -2.16 14.09
N LYS A 69 -2.88 -1.16 13.56
CA LYS A 69 -3.91 -0.39 14.28
C LYS A 69 -5.33 -0.81 13.91
N GLY A 70 -5.52 -2.00 13.34
CA GLY A 70 -6.83 -2.51 12.94
C GLY A 70 -7.31 -2.06 11.56
N GLY A 71 -6.44 -1.41 10.76
CA GLY A 71 -6.79 -0.97 9.41
C GLY A 71 -7.16 -2.13 8.48
N LEU A 72 -8.43 -2.15 8.03
CA LEU A 72 -8.91 -3.10 7.05
C LEU A 72 -8.24 -2.89 5.69
N HIS A 73 -8.07 -3.97 4.93
CA HIS A 73 -7.59 -3.90 3.54
C HIS A 73 -8.75 -3.61 2.59
N GLY A 74 -9.55 -2.57 2.88
CA GLY A 74 -10.68 -2.13 2.06
C GLY A 74 -10.29 -1.02 1.10
N ILE A 75 -11.17 -0.74 0.14
CA ILE A 75 -10.97 0.33 -0.85
C ILE A 75 -10.87 1.70 -0.15
N ASP A 76 -11.70 1.94 0.85
CA ASP A 76 -11.81 3.23 1.54
C ASP A 76 -10.59 3.55 2.43
N ASN A 77 -9.90 2.51 2.91
CA ASN A 77 -8.69 2.64 3.73
C ASN A 77 -7.39 2.66 2.88
N LEU A 78 -7.51 2.46 1.58
CA LEU A 78 -6.38 2.47 0.66
C LEU A 78 -6.32 3.81 -0.07
N MET A 79 -5.11 4.35 -0.15
CA MET A 79 -4.83 5.57 -0.91
C MET A 79 -3.75 5.32 -1.95
N ILE A 80 -3.75 6.17 -2.97
CA ILE A 80 -2.80 6.10 -4.08
C ILE A 80 -1.68 7.12 -3.87
N VAL A 81 -0.45 6.64 -3.80
CA VAL A 81 0.74 7.46 -3.53
C VAL A 81 1.88 7.09 -4.49
N CYS A 82 2.75 8.04 -4.81
CA CYS A 82 3.99 7.72 -5.52
C CYS A 82 5.03 7.12 -4.56
N PRO A 83 6.09 6.46 -5.07
CA PRO A 83 7.14 5.86 -4.24
C PRO A 83 7.78 6.84 -3.25
N ASN A 84 7.96 8.10 -3.65
CA ASN A 84 8.53 9.14 -2.79
C ASN A 84 7.62 9.45 -1.60
N CYS A 85 6.34 9.74 -1.86
CA CYS A 85 5.37 9.97 -0.79
C CYS A 85 5.19 8.72 0.08
N HIS A 86 5.18 7.53 -0.52
CA HIS A 86 5.11 6.27 0.21
C HIS A 86 6.29 6.11 1.19
N ALA A 87 7.50 6.43 0.75
CA ALA A 87 8.70 6.40 1.60
C ALA A 87 8.62 7.43 2.74
N LEU A 88 8.15 8.65 2.47
CA LEU A 88 7.99 9.69 3.50
C LEU A 88 7.00 9.26 4.60
N ILE A 89 5.88 8.64 4.22
CA ILE A 89 4.88 8.15 5.17
C ILE A 89 5.44 6.96 5.96
N THR A 90 6.08 6.00 5.27
CA THR A 90 6.65 4.81 5.91
C THR A 90 7.73 5.17 6.93
N ARG A 91 8.55 6.19 6.64
CA ARG A 91 9.58 6.72 7.54
C ARG A 91 9.05 7.73 8.56
N LYS A 92 7.73 7.95 8.62
CA LYS A 92 7.04 8.86 9.56
C LYS A 92 7.41 10.34 9.44
N TYR A 93 7.97 10.78 8.31
CA TYR A 93 8.10 12.22 8.02
C TYR A 93 6.74 12.87 7.76
N LEU A 94 5.76 12.07 7.30
CA LEU A 94 4.37 12.48 7.12
C LEU A 94 3.46 11.52 7.88
N THR A 95 2.55 12.09 8.67
CA THR A 95 1.52 11.32 9.38
C THR A 95 0.17 11.51 8.71
N LEU A 96 -0.38 10.43 8.18
CA LEU A 96 -1.74 10.38 7.66
C LEU A 96 -2.64 9.72 8.70
N LYS A 97 -3.68 10.45 9.15
CA LYS A 97 -4.72 9.91 10.04
C LYS A 97 -6.02 9.63 9.29
N SER A 98 -6.41 10.56 8.42
CA SER A 98 -7.58 10.47 7.56
C SER A 98 -7.28 11.07 6.19
N ARG A 99 -8.14 10.76 5.22
CA ARG A 99 -8.06 11.30 3.86
C ARG A 99 -8.30 12.81 3.80
N GLU A 100 -9.06 13.35 4.74
CA GLU A 100 -9.36 14.79 4.86
C GLU A 100 -8.11 15.63 5.15
N ASN A 101 -7.05 15.02 5.71
CA ASN A 101 -5.79 15.68 6.01
C ASN A 101 -4.88 15.88 4.77
N ILE A 102 -5.27 15.33 3.61
CA ILE A 102 -4.47 15.41 2.38
C ILE A 102 -4.13 16.86 1.96
N PRO A 103 -5.06 17.84 1.99
CA PRO A 103 -4.75 19.22 1.63
C PRO A 103 -3.70 19.86 2.54
N GLU A 104 -3.72 19.57 3.84
CA GLU A 104 -2.75 20.10 4.79
C GLU A 104 -1.35 19.51 4.53
N ILE A 105 -1.29 18.20 4.29
CA ILE A 105 -0.04 17.50 3.98
C ILE A 105 0.55 17.98 2.65
N ARG A 106 -0.30 18.28 1.66
CA ARG A 106 0.12 18.91 0.40
C ARG A 106 0.84 20.23 0.65
N LYS A 107 0.31 21.09 1.52
CA LYS A 107 0.95 22.37 1.88
C LYS A 107 2.33 22.13 2.53
N LYS A 108 2.43 21.19 3.47
CA LYS A 108 3.71 20.81 4.11
C LYS A 108 4.73 20.27 3.10
N LEU A 109 4.30 19.45 2.15
CA LEU A 109 5.18 18.94 1.08
C LEU A 109 5.74 20.05 0.19
N VAL A 110 4.93 21.05 -0.17
CA VAL A 110 5.39 22.20 -0.96
C VAL A 110 6.42 23.02 -0.18
N GLN A 111 6.22 23.22 1.12
CA GLN A 111 7.19 23.91 1.98
C GLN A 111 8.53 23.16 2.03
N LEU A 112 8.51 21.83 2.18
CA LEU A 112 9.73 21.00 2.18
C LEU A 112 10.48 21.03 0.85
N GLN A 113 9.78 21.16 -0.29
CA GLN A 113 10.45 21.29 -1.59
C GLN A 113 11.12 22.66 -1.76
N LYS A 114 10.48 23.74 -1.30
CA LYS A 114 11.03 25.09 -1.39
C LYS A 114 12.32 25.28 -0.58
N SER A 115 12.48 24.57 0.54
CA SER A 115 13.67 24.70 1.38
C SER A 115 14.93 24.04 0.79
N SER A 116 14.80 23.17 -0.22
CA SER A 116 15.95 22.40 -0.74
C SER A 116 16.80 23.16 -1.76
N TYR A 117 16.27 24.19 -2.44
CA TYR A 117 17.00 24.97 -3.45
C TYR A 117 16.50 26.42 -3.50
N PRO A 118 17.08 27.34 -2.71
CA PRO A 118 16.76 28.77 -2.80
C PRO A 118 17.32 29.47 -4.06
N TYR A 119 18.03 28.76 -4.95
CA TYR A 119 18.81 29.35 -6.06
C TYR A 119 18.28 29.05 -7.48
N LEU A 120 17.03 28.57 -7.61
CA LEU A 120 16.37 28.37 -8.91
C LEU A 120 15.11 29.24 -8.98
N GLY A 121 15.30 30.54 -8.77
CA GLY A 121 14.35 31.62 -8.97
C GLY A 121 15.08 32.83 -9.51
#